data_AF-A0A7S2SYP0-F1
#
_entry.id   AF-A0A7S2SYP0-F1
#
_cell.length_a   1.000
_cell.length_b   1.000
_cell.length_c   1.000
_cell.angle_alpha   90.00
_cell.angle_beta   90.00
_cell.angle_gamma   90.00
#
_symmetry.space_group_name_H-M   'P 1'
#
loop_
_entity.id
_entity.type
_entity.pdbx_description
1 polymer ?
#
loop_
_entity_poly.entity_id
_entity_poly.type
_entity_poly.pdbx_seq_one_letter_code
_entity_poly.pdbx_strand_id
1 'polypeptide(L)'
;GQKARSGGRPRLGFEGGQTPLRLRLPKRGFHNPHKREYQWLNLYKLSSWIRQGRIDPTKLITMKTLRDTGVVGNKIKDGVKLLGAGHAKFNHKISIEVSSCSELAREAIEKQGGQVQLVYYNKLGLKALMKPWRFEVTPFPARPPPKLRYLFEYVGRLPEPDTPITK
;
A
#
# COMPACT_ATOMS: atom_id res chain seq x y z
N GLY A 1 -13.95 17.98 -48.21
CA GLY A 1 -14.12 16.67 -47.53
C GLY A 1 -14.60 16.85 -46.11
N GLN A 2 -15.10 15.79 -45.45
CA GLN A 2 -15.65 15.86 -44.09
C GLN A 2 -14.71 16.58 -43.10
N LYS A 3 -13.40 16.33 -43.17
CA LYS A 3 -12.35 16.95 -42.34
C LYS A 3 -12.12 18.46 -42.57
N ALA A 4 -12.70 19.06 -43.61
CA ALA A 4 -12.50 20.48 -43.94
C ALA A 4 -13.45 21.43 -43.18
N ARG A 5 -14.50 20.89 -42.53
CA ARG A 5 -15.45 21.68 -41.74
C ARG A 5 -15.08 21.64 -40.27
N SER A 6 -15.33 22.74 -39.55
CA SER A 6 -15.27 22.73 -38.08
C SER A 6 -16.19 21.63 -37.53
N GLY A 7 -15.69 20.80 -36.61
CA GLY A 7 -16.41 19.62 -36.09
C GLY A 7 -16.43 18.39 -37.02
N GLY A 8 -15.82 18.45 -38.21
CA GLY A 8 -15.85 17.39 -39.22
C GLY A 8 -14.89 16.20 -38.99
N ARG A 9 -14.48 15.95 -37.75
CA ARG A 9 -13.56 14.85 -37.42
C ARG A 9 -14.35 13.56 -37.11
N PRO A 10 -13.94 12.40 -37.64
CA PRO A 10 -14.51 11.12 -37.23
C PRO A 10 -14.39 10.91 -35.72
N ARG A 11 -15.37 10.23 -35.12
CA ARG A 11 -15.32 9.90 -33.69
C ARG A 11 -14.15 8.95 -33.38
N LEU A 12 -13.61 9.04 -32.18
CA LEU A 12 -12.59 8.11 -31.70
C LEU A 12 -13.15 6.67 -31.75
N GLY A 13 -12.48 5.78 -32.48
CA GLY A 13 -12.94 4.40 -32.71
C GLY A 13 -13.83 4.20 -33.95
N PHE A 14 -13.93 5.19 -34.85
CA PHE A 14 -14.57 5.02 -36.15
C PHE A 14 -13.61 4.34 -37.15
N GLU A 15 -13.97 3.15 -37.63
CA GLU A 15 -13.17 2.32 -38.54
C GLU A 15 -13.70 2.34 -39.99
N GLY A 16 -14.23 3.48 -40.44
CA GLY A 16 -14.62 3.65 -41.84
C GLY A 16 -15.85 2.85 -42.30
N GLY A 17 -16.73 2.44 -41.37
CA GLY A 17 -17.93 1.65 -41.66
C GLY A 17 -17.84 0.17 -41.27
N GLN A 18 -16.65 -0.30 -40.87
CA GLN A 18 -16.46 -1.64 -40.30
C GLN A 18 -17.06 -1.73 -38.88
N THR A 19 -17.44 -2.95 -38.42
CA THR A 19 -17.94 -3.18 -37.06
C THR A 19 -16.88 -2.83 -36.02
N PRO A 20 -17.05 -1.85 -35.11
CA PRO A 20 -15.96 -1.38 -34.26
C PRO A 20 -15.27 -2.50 -33.45
N LEU A 21 -13.94 -2.41 -33.25
CA LEU A 21 -13.14 -3.42 -32.52
C LEU A 21 -13.74 -3.83 -31.17
N ARG A 22 -14.30 -2.87 -30.42
CA ARG A 22 -14.95 -3.10 -29.11
C ARG A 22 -16.18 -4.02 -29.16
N LEU A 23 -16.78 -4.21 -30.34
CA LEU A 23 -17.90 -5.13 -30.57
C LEU A 23 -17.41 -6.46 -31.16
N ARG A 24 -16.27 -6.49 -31.87
CA ARG A 24 -15.68 -7.72 -32.40
C ARG A 24 -15.03 -8.57 -31.31
N LEU A 25 -14.37 -7.93 -30.35
CA LEU A 25 -13.70 -8.64 -29.26
C LEU A 25 -14.73 -9.11 -28.20
N PRO A 26 -14.62 -10.34 -27.69
CA PRO A 26 -15.51 -10.82 -26.65
C PRO A 26 -15.26 -10.07 -25.33
N LYS A 27 -16.33 -9.88 -24.54
CA LYS A 27 -16.20 -9.40 -23.17
C LYS A 27 -15.49 -10.47 -22.33
N ARG A 28 -14.39 -10.12 -21.67
CA ARG A 28 -13.60 -11.06 -20.87
C ARG A 28 -13.77 -10.79 -19.38
N GLY A 29 -14.35 -11.78 -18.67
CA GLY A 29 -14.37 -11.85 -17.22
C GLY A 29 -15.12 -10.72 -16.52
N PHE A 30 -14.74 -10.45 -15.27
CA PHE A 30 -15.29 -9.40 -14.41
C PHE A 30 -14.16 -8.68 -13.66
N HIS A 31 -14.43 -7.46 -13.21
CA HIS A 31 -13.51 -6.72 -12.33
C HIS A 31 -13.81 -7.06 -10.87
N ASN A 32 -12.81 -7.48 -10.08
CA ASN A 32 -12.99 -7.79 -8.66
C ASN A 32 -13.06 -6.50 -7.81
N PRO A 33 -14.22 -6.12 -7.25
CA PRO A 33 -14.37 -4.89 -6.45
C PRO A 33 -13.80 -5.03 -5.03
N HIS A 34 -13.57 -6.27 -4.56
CA HIS A 34 -13.06 -6.56 -3.23
C HIS A 34 -11.54 -6.78 -3.22
N LYS A 35 -10.84 -6.49 -4.32
CA LYS A 35 -9.38 -6.54 -4.34
C LYS A 35 -8.81 -5.57 -3.32
N ARG A 36 -7.77 -6.00 -2.62
CA ARG A 36 -7.04 -5.12 -1.68
C ARG A 36 -5.98 -4.34 -2.44
N GLU A 37 -6.02 -3.03 -2.29
CA GLU A 37 -5.09 -2.11 -2.93
C GLU A 37 -4.00 -1.72 -1.92
N TYR A 38 -2.84 -2.36 -2.06
CA TYR A 38 -1.64 -2.02 -1.31
C TYR A 38 -0.82 -0.97 -2.02
N GLN A 39 -0.25 -0.06 -1.25
CA GLN A 39 0.80 0.81 -1.76
C GLN A 39 2.12 0.05 -1.75
N TRP A 40 2.81 0.01 -2.90
CA TRP A 40 4.04 -0.75 -3.03
C TRP A 40 5.25 0.05 -2.53
N LEU A 41 6.15 -0.64 -1.84
CA LEU A 41 7.42 -0.11 -1.37
C LEU A 41 8.55 -1.09 -1.71
N ASN A 42 9.52 -0.63 -2.49
CA ASN A 42 10.70 -1.40 -2.83
C ASN A 42 11.84 -1.23 -1.81
N LEU A 43 12.65 -2.26 -1.61
CA LEU A 43 13.80 -2.23 -0.69
C LEU A 43 14.85 -1.18 -1.05
N TYR A 44 15.12 -0.93 -2.33
CA TYR A 44 16.08 0.12 -2.71
C TYR A 44 15.63 1.50 -2.21
N LYS A 45 14.32 1.77 -2.26
CA LYS A 45 13.74 3.05 -1.82
C LYS A 45 13.85 3.16 -0.30
N LEU A 46 13.51 2.09 0.42
CA LEU A 46 13.65 2.02 1.87
C LEU A 46 15.11 2.28 2.30
N SER A 47 16.08 1.59 1.68
CA SER A 47 17.51 1.78 1.98
C SER A 47 17.97 3.23 1.71
N SER A 48 17.51 3.85 0.62
CA SER A 48 17.85 5.24 0.32
C SER A 48 17.36 6.21 1.41
N TRP A 49 16.15 6.01 1.96
CA TRP A 49 15.63 6.87 3.02
C TRP A 49 16.35 6.68 4.36
N ILE A 50 16.81 5.46 4.65
CA ILE A 50 17.60 5.18 5.84
C ILE A 50 18.97 5.85 5.73
N ARG A 51 19.62 5.77 4.56
CA ARG A 51 20.90 6.46 4.30
C ARG A 51 20.78 7.97 4.40
N GLN A 52 19.63 8.53 4.03
CA GLN A 52 19.34 9.96 4.20
C GLN A 52 19.04 10.35 5.67
N GLY A 53 19.02 9.39 6.61
CA GLY A 53 18.70 9.64 8.01
C GLY A 53 17.23 9.99 8.28
N ARG A 54 16.33 9.81 7.30
CA ARG A 54 14.90 10.09 7.45
C ARG A 54 14.16 9.02 8.24
N ILE A 55 14.68 7.79 8.19
CA ILE A 55 14.17 6.65 8.93
C ILE A 55 15.28 6.15 9.83
N ASP A 56 14.95 6.03 11.11
CA ASP A 56 15.81 5.40 12.10
C ASP A 56 15.64 3.86 12.03
N PRO A 57 16.68 3.10 11.65
CA PRO A 57 16.60 1.64 11.54
C PRO A 57 16.57 0.92 12.89
N THR A 58 16.89 1.61 14.00
CA THR A 58 16.89 1.01 15.35
C THR A 58 15.48 0.86 15.91
N LYS A 59 14.54 1.67 15.43
CA LYS A 59 13.14 1.66 15.85
C LYS A 59 12.31 0.78 14.93
N LEU A 60 11.19 0.32 15.47
CA LEU A 60 10.17 -0.39 14.71
C LEU A 60 9.61 0.51 13.60
N ILE A 61 9.79 0.10 12.36
CA ILE A 61 9.24 0.80 11.20
C ILE A 61 7.79 0.35 11.01
N THR A 62 6.84 1.24 11.30
CA THR A 62 5.41 0.99 11.10
C THR A 62 4.91 1.65 9.82
N MET A 63 3.71 1.31 9.39
CA MET A 63 3.10 2.01 8.24
C MET A 63 2.91 3.51 8.49
N LYS A 64 2.75 3.95 9.75
CA LYS A 64 2.71 5.38 10.13
C LYS A 64 4.05 6.05 9.81
N THR A 65 5.17 5.49 10.28
CA THR A 65 6.51 6.05 10.04
C THR A 65 6.84 6.10 8.55
N LEU A 66 6.45 5.09 7.77
CA LEU A 66 6.64 5.08 6.31
C LEU A 66 5.87 6.20 5.58
N ARG A 67 4.69 6.57 6.09
CA ARG A 67 3.90 7.67 5.54
C ARG A 67 4.45 9.02 5.98
N ASP A 68 4.76 9.17 7.26
CA ASP A 68 5.22 10.44 7.83
C ASP A 68 6.59 10.87 7.26
N THR A 69 7.45 9.90 6.94
CA THR A 69 8.75 10.13 6.27
C THR A 69 8.64 10.34 4.75
N GLY A 70 7.43 10.22 4.17
CA GLY A 70 7.18 10.39 2.75
C GLY A 70 7.77 9.31 1.84
N VAL A 71 8.25 8.20 2.41
CA VAL A 71 8.71 7.02 1.64
C VAL A 71 7.56 6.47 0.81
N VAL A 72 6.37 6.48 1.41
CA VAL A 72 5.13 6.01 0.83
C VAL A 72 4.19 7.21 0.64
N GLY A 73 3.35 7.17 -0.40
CA GLY A 73 2.40 8.24 -0.67
C GLY A 73 1.37 8.43 0.45
N ASN A 74 0.77 9.63 0.49
CA ASN A 74 -0.20 10.01 1.53
C ASN A 74 -1.46 9.13 1.61
N LYS A 75 -1.85 8.49 0.51
CA LYS A 75 -3.08 7.72 0.38
C LYS A 75 -2.76 6.22 0.46
N ILE A 76 -2.81 5.66 1.66
CA ILE A 76 -2.72 4.21 1.90
C ILE A 76 -4.15 3.70 2.09
N LYS A 77 -4.62 2.82 1.19
CA LYS A 77 -5.99 2.29 1.23
C LYS A 77 -6.10 1.07 2.13
N ASP A 78 -5.46 -0.04 1.75
CA ASP A 78 -5.57 -1.32 2.46
C ASP A 78 -4.25 -1.78 3.12
N GLY A 79 -3.21 -0.94 3.04
CA GLY A 79 -1.90 -1.13 3.68
C GLY A 79 -0.71 -0.93 2.74
N VAL A 80 0.47 -1.32 3.20
CA VAL A 80 1.73 -1.27 2.44
C VAL A 80 2.18 -2.68 2.10
N LYS A 81 2.65 -2.89 0.87
CA LYS A 81 3.31 -4.12 0.42
C LYS A 81 4.79 -3.89 0.18
N LEU A 82 5.65 -4.65 0.86
CA LEU A 82 7.09 -4.66 0.60
C LEU A 82 7.42 -5.54 -0.61
N LEU A 83 8.31 -5.03 -1.47
CA LEU A 83 8.77 -5.67 -2.69
C LEU A 83 10.30 -5.76 -2.72
N GLY A 84 10.82 -6.88 -3.21
CA GLY A 84 12.25 -7.24 -3.18
C GLY A 84 13.14 -6.54 -4.21
N ALA A 85 12.67 -5.50 -4.91
CA ALA A 85 13.51 -4.78 -5.86
C ALA A 85 14.65 -4.07 -5.09
N GLY A 86 15.89 -4.41 -5.44
CA GLY A 86 17.09 -3.94 -4.74
C GLY A 86 17.57 -4.82 -3.58
N HIS A 87 17.02 -6.03 -3.41
CA HIS A 87 17.42 -6.97 -2.35
C HIS A 87 18.93 -7.23 -2.27
N ALA A 88 19.62 -7.31 -3.41
CA ALA A 88 21.06 -7.60 -3.46
C ALA A 88 21.96 -6.53 -2.81
N LYS A 89 21.47 -5.29 -2.65
CA LYS A 89 22.22 -4.16 -2.08
C LYS A 89 21.69 -3.73 -0.70
N PHE A 90 20.79 -4.53 -0.13
CA PHE A 90 20.12 -4.20 1.13
C PHE A 90 20.95 -4.70 2.30
N ASN A 91 21.51 -3.77 3.09
CA ASN A 91 22.50 -4.05 4.13
C ASN A 91 22.08 -3.53 5.52
N HIS A 92 20.79 -3.21 5.72
CA HIS A 92 20.30 -2.61 6.96
C HIS A 92 19.57 -3.66 7.79
N LYS A 93 19.92 -3.78 9.07
CA LYS A 93 19.14 -4.55 10.05
C LYS A 93 17.93 -3.71 10.49
N ILE A 94 16.73 -4.21 10.24
CA ILE A 94 15.48 -3.47 10.46
C ILE A 94 14.40 -4.41 11.00
N SER A 95 13.57 -3.90 11.91
CA SER A 95 12.27 -4.49 12.26
C SER A 95 11.14 -3.69 11.62
N ILE A 96 10.34 -4.31 10.75
CA ILE A 96 9.30 -3.63 9.95
C ILE A 96 7.94 -4.33 10.05
N GLU A 97 6.90 -3.52 10.25
CA GLU A 97 5.50 -3.94 10.28
C GLU A 97 4.76 -3.44 9.04
N VAL A 98 4.28 -4.37 8.21
CA VAL A 98 3.56 -4.07 6.97
C VAL A 98 2.40 -5.04 6.75
N SER A 99 1.51 -4.73 5.81
CA SER A 99 0.35 -5.59 5.53
C SER A 99 0.67 -6.76 4.60
N SER A 100 1.72 -6.67 3.79
CA SER A 100 2.12 -7.76 2.90
C SER A 100 3.60 -7.62 2.54
N CYS A 101 4.26 -8.73 2.26
CA CYS A 101 5.66 -8.77 1.84
C CYS A 101 5.83 -9.80 0.72
N SER A 102 6.69 -9.51 -0.27
CA SER A 102 7.18 -10.53 -1.20
C SER A 102 8.23 -11.41 -0.53
N GLU A 103 8.29 -12.69 -0.89
CA GLU A 103 9.28 -13.65 -0.37
C GLU A 103 10.72 -13.14 -0.49
N LEU A 104 11.11 -12.66 -1.68
CA LEU A 104 12.43 -12.06 -1.91
C LEU A 104 12.76 -10.88 -0.98
N ALA A 105 11.76 -10.11 -0.56
CA ALA A 105 11.98 -9.00 0.37
C ALA A 105 12.15 -9.47 1.80
N ARG A 106 11.35 -10.47 2.21
CA ARG A 106 11.45 -11.10 3.53
C ARG A 106 12.82 -11.74 3.71
N GLU A 107 13.25 -12.56 2.75
CA GLU A 107 14.58 -13.19 2.78
C GLU A 107 15.72 -12.18 2.86
N ALA A 108 15.63 -11.07 2.11
CA ALA A 108 16.67 -10.05 2.11
C ALA A 108 16.81 -9.35 3.47
N ILE A 109 15.69 -9.13 4.16
CA ILE A 109 15.68 -8.50 5.49
C ILE A 109 16.16 -9.49 6.55
N GLU A 110 15.69 -10.74 6.50
CA GLU A 110 16.10 -11.80 7.43
C GLU A 110 17.58 -12.17 7.30
N LYS A 111 18.14 -12.16 6.08
CA LYS A 111 19.59 -12.33 5.84
C LYS A 111 20.45 -11.30 6.55
N GLN A 112 19.94 -10.08 6.77
CA GLN A 112 20.61 -9.02 7.52
C GLN A 112 20.29 -9.07 9.03
N GLY A 113 19.59 -10.11 9.49
CA GLY A 113 19.15 -10.27 10.88
C GLY A 113 17.99 -9.35 11.28
N GLY A 114 17.26 -8.80 10.31
CA GLY A 114 16.04 -8.04 10.54
C GLY A 114 14.80 -8.92 10.73
N GLN A 115 13.67 -8.30 11.03
CA GLN A 115 12.39 -8.98 11.21
C GLN A 115 11.30 -8.31 10.37
N VAL A 116 10.49 -9.11 9.67
CA VAL A 116 9.31 -8.63 8.94
C VAL A 116 8.07 -9.23 9.58
N GLN A 117 7.18 -8.36 10.05
CA GLN A 117 5.92 -8.74 10.67
C GLN A 117 4.73 -8.35 9.79
N LEU A 118 3.82 -9.30 9.58
CA LEU A 118 2.61 -9.08 8.78
C LEU A 118 1.42 -8.71 9.65
N VAL A 119 0.99 -7.45 9.55
CA VAL A 119 0.02 -6.86 10.48
C VAL A 119 -1.32 -6.55 9.81
N TYR A 120 -2.40 -6.96 10.46
CA TYR A 120 -3.76 -6.62 10.03
C TYR A 120 -4.23 -5.29 10.63
N TYR A 121 -4.67 -4.39 9.76
CA TYR A 121 -5.49 -3.23 10.11
C TYR A 121 -6.73 -3.20 9.21
N ASN A 122 -7.91 -2.98 9.79
CA ASN A 122 -9.09 -2.60 9.01
C ASN A 122 -9.00 -1.12 8.58
N LYS A 123 -9.90 -0.66 7.71
CA LYS A 123 -9.87 0.74 7.23
C LYS A 123 -9.94 1.78 8.36
N LEU A 124 -10.72 1.50 9.40
CA LEU A 124 -10.85 2.37 10.56
C LEU A 124 -9.55 2.40 11.39
N GLY A 125 -8.97 1.24 11.67
CA GLY A 125 -7.73 1.09 12.41
C GLY A 125 -6.55 1.68 11.66
N LEU A 126 -6.47 1.52 10.34
CA LEU A 126 -5.44 2.18 9.53
C LEU A 126 -5.59 3.70 9.61
N LYS A 127 -6.82 4.22 9.60
CA LYS A 127 -7.07 5.66 9.78
C LYS A 127 -6.65 6.14 11.17
N ALA A 128 -6.92 5.36 12.22
CA ALA A 128 -6.50 5.66 13.60
C ALA A 128 -4.98 5.62 13.76
N LEU A 129 -4.30 4.62 13.17
CA LEU A 129 -2.85 4.53 13.12
C LEU A 129 -2.23 5.76 12.44
N MET A 130 -2.77 6.16 11.29
CA MET A 130 -2.20 7.22 10.47
C MET A 130 -2.55 8.63 10.95
N LYS A 131 -3.70 8.79 11.62
CA LYS A 131 -4.23 10.09 12.05
C LYS A 131 -4.82 9.99 13.46
N PRO A 132 -4.00 9.72 14.49
CA PRO A 132 -4.49 9.56 15.86
C PRO A 132 -5.22 10.82 16.36
N TRP A 133 -4.73 12.03 16.05
CA TRP A 133 -5.40 13.30 16.35
C TRP A 133 -6.84 13.49 15.81
N ARG A 134 -7.33 12.59 14.95
CA ARG A 134 -8.74 12.61 14.49
C ARG A 134 -9.69 11.82 15.37
N PHE A 135 -9.14 11.13 16.37
CA PHE A 135 -9.88 10.26 17.26
C PHE A 135 -9.70 10.80 18.68
N GLU A 136 -10.81 10.94 19.40
CA GLU A 136 -10.79 11.30 20.83
C GLU A 136 -10.52 10.05 21.68
N VAL A 137 -11.09 8.92 21.27
CA VAL A 137 -10.85 7.59 21.86
C VAL A 137 -10.35 6.66 20.77
N THR A 138 -9.31 5.91 21.07
CA THR A 138 -8.78 4.91 20.14
C THR A 138 -9.77 3.76 19.99
N PRO A 139 -10.21 3.44 18.76
CA PRO A 139 -11.14 2.34 18.56
C PRO A 139 -10.45 1.02 18.90
N PHE A 140 -11.21 0.04 19.38
CA PHE A 140 -10.66 -1.30 19.57
C PHE A 140 -10.20 -1.89 18.23
N PRO A 141 -9.01 -2.52 18.18
CA PRO A 141 -8.50 -3.09 16.95
C PRO A 141 -9.32 -4.33 16.56
N ALA A 142 -9.90 -4.30 15.35
CA ALA A 142 -10.75 -5.38 14.86
C ALA A 142 -9.92 -6.60 14.42
N ARG A 143 -10.42 -7.80 14.69
CA ARG A 143 -9.84 -9.05 14.19
C ARG A 143 -9.99 -9.15 12.65
N PRO A 144 -9.06 -9.84 11.96
CA PRO A 144 -9.22 -10.11 10.54
C PRO A 144 -10.45 -10.99 10.28
N PRO A 145 -11.22 -10.71 9.22
CA PRO A 145 -12.30 -11.58 8.80
C PRO A 145 -11.73 -12.96 8.44
N PRO A 146 -12.50 -14.06 8.59
CA PRO A 146 -11.99 -15.43 8.41
C PRO A 146 -11.19 -15.65 7.11
N LYS A 147 -11.64 -15.06 6.00
CA LYS A 147 -10.99 -15.13 4.68
C LYS A 147 -9.60 -14.50 4.62
N LEU A 148 -9.23 -13.67 5.60
CA LEU A 148 -7.96 -12.95 5.63
C LEU A 148 -7.05 -13.41 6.78
N ARG A 149 -7.53 -14.27 7.69
CA ARG A 149 -6.79 -14.63 8.91
C ARG A 149 -5.40 -15.21 8.63
N TYR A 150 -5.27 -16.00 7.58
CA TYR A 150 -4.00 -16.66 7.22
C TYR A 150 -2.96 -15.72 6.59
N LEU A 151 -3.37 -14.51 6.18
CA LEU A 151 -2.47 -13.55 5.53
C LEU A 151 -1.69 -12.68 6.53
N PHE A 152 -2.13 -12.67 7.79
CA PHE A 152 -1.60 -11.79 8.83
C PHE A 152 -1.19 -12.62 10.03
N GLU A 153 -0.08 -12.23 10.64
CA GLU A 153 0.44 -12.89 11.83
C GLU A 153 -0.31 -12.41 13.07
N TYR A 154 -0.64 -11.12 13.15
CA TYR A 154 -1.39 -10.55 14.28
C TYR A 154 -2.15 -9.26 13.91
N VAL A 155 -2.93 -8.77 14.89
CA VAL A 155 -3.70 -7.53 14.81
C VAL A 155 -2.86 -6.37 15.32
N GLY A 156 -2.69 -5.34 14.50
CA GLY A 156 -1.83 -4.21 14.84
C GLY A 156 -2.32 -3.38 16.01
N ARG A 157 -1.37 -2.92 16.83
CA ARG A 157 -1.66 -2.02 17.96
C ARG A 157 -1.87 -0.60 17.45
N LEU A 158 -2.90 0.05 17.98
CA LEU A 158 -3.18 1.45 17.66
C LEU A 158 -2.48 2.36 18.67
N PRO A 159 -1.86 3.46 18.23
CA PRO A 159 -1.30 4.46 19.13
C PRO A 159 -2.43 5.16 19.88
N GLU A 160 -2.14 5.67 21.08
CA GLU A 160 -3.05 6.55 21.83
C GLU A 160 -3.39 7.82 21.02
N PRO A 161 -4.57 8.42 21.25
CA PRO A 161 -4.95 9.63 20.54
C PRO A 161 -4.11 10.81 21.03
N ASP A 162 -3.67 11.67 20.10
CA ASP A 162 -2.80 12.81 20.44
C ASP A 162 -3.54 13.89 21.27
N THR A 163 -4.86 13.99 21.13
CA THR A 163 -5.73 14.93 21.85
C THR A 163 -6.65 14.15 22.80
N PRO A 164 -6.28 13.98 24.08
CA PRO A 164 -7.11 13.27 25.04
C PRO A 164 -8.36 14.08 25.40
N ILE A 165 -9.43 13.39 25.80
CA ILE A 165 -10.62 14.01 26.40
C ILE A 165 -10.18 14.74 27.67
N THR A 166 -10.22 16.07 27.65
CA THR A 166 -10.19 16.86 28.88
C THR A 166 -11.53 16.59 29.57
N LYS A 167 -11.49 15.90 30.71
CA LYS A 167 -12.66 15.71 31.56
C LYS A 167 -13.12 17.05 32.13
#